data_AF-A0A2M7E1M4-F1
#
_entry.id   AF-A0A2M7E1M4-F1
#
_cell.length_a   1.000
_cell.length_b   1.000
_cell.length_c   1.000
_cell.angle_alpha   90.00
_cell.angle_beta   90.00
_cell.angle_gamma   90.00
#
_symmetry.space_group_name_H-M   'P 1'
#
loop_
_entity.id
_entity.type
_entity.pdbx_description
1 polymer ?
#
loop_
_entity_poly.entity_id
_entity_poly.type
_entity_poly.pdbx_seq_one_letter_code
_entity_poly.pdbx_strand_id
1 'polypeptide(L)'
;MNSILIIAFIIGYTLIALENKIKINKAAIALFTGVLCWSIYILFATTSEPVIHQLVEHIGNISQILFFLIGAMTIVELIDSHDGFDVITKQITTHNKRKLLLILSFITF
;
A
#
# COMPACT_ATOMS: atom_id res chain seq x y z
N MET A 1 -3.75 -7.76 -24.46
CA MET A 1 -4.21 -7.23 -23.17
C MET A 1 -5.65 -6.77 -23.36
N ASN A 2 -6.60 -7.36 -22.64
CA ASN A 2 -8.02 -7.12 -22.90
C ASN A 2 -8.42 -5.71 -22.43
N SER A 3 -9.02 -4.89 -23.30
CA SER A 3 -9.39 -3.50 -22.99
C SER A 3 -10.32 -3.40 -21.76
N ILE A 4 -11.14 -4.43 -21.53
CA ILE A 4 -12.02 -4.54 -20.36
C ILE A 4 -11.22 -4.50 -19.05
N LEU A 5 -10.07 -5.19 -18.99
CA LEU A 5 -9.23 -5.24 -17.80
C LEU A 5 -8.61 -3.86 -17.52
N ILE A 6 -8.19 -3.15 -18.57
CA ILE A 6 -7.64 -1.79 -18.45
C ILE A 6 -8.71 -0.82 -17.94
N ILE A 7 -9.93 -0.88 -18.47
CA ILE A 7 -11.05 -0.03 -18.04
C ILE A 7 -11.40 -0.33 -16.57
N ALA A 8 -11.52 -1.60 -16.19
CA ALA A 8 -11.79 -1.99 -14.82
C ALA A 8 -10.71 -1.49 -13.84
N PHE A 9 -9.43 -1.59 -14.24
CA PHE A 9 -8.32 -1.09 -13.45
C PHE A 9 -8.36 0.43 -13.26
N ILE A 10 -8.59 1.21 -14.34
CA ILE A 10 -8.68 2.68 -14.27
C ILE A 10 -9.85 3.12 -13.37
N ILE A 11 -11.01 2.47 -13.51
CA ILE A 11 -12.18 2.77 -12.67
C ILE A 11 -11.87 2.48 -11.21
N GLY A 12 -11.34 1.30 -10.89
CA GLY A 12 -10.98 0.93 -9.53
C GLY A 12 -9.94 1.87 -8.91
N TYR A 13 -8.89 2.21 -9.66
CA TYR A 13 -7.88 3.16 -9.18
C TYR A 13 -8.45 4.57 -8.96
N THR A 14 -9.36 5.02 -9.84
CA THR A 14 -10.07 6.29 -9.67
C THR A 14 -10.94 6.29 -8.41
N LEU A 15 -11.61 5.17 -8.11
CA LEU A 15 -12.41 5.01 -6.90
C LEU A 15 -11.54 5.05 -5.63
N ILE A 16 -10.33 4.47 -5.66
CA ILE A 16 -9.36 4.58 -4.56
C ILE A 16 -8.97 6.04 -4.33
N ALA A 17 -8.63 6.77 -5.39
CA ALA A 17 -8.25 8.18 -5.29
C ALA A 17 -9.39 9.09 -4.80
N LEU A 18 -10.64 8.71 -5.07
CA LEU A 18 -11.85 9.44 -4.66
C LEU A 18 -12.36 9.06 -3.25
N GLU A 19 -11.61 8.28 -2.47
CA GLU A 19 -11.96 7.88 -1.10
C GLU A 19 -12.53 9.05 -0.28
N ASN A 20 -11.87 10.21 -0.31
CA ASN A 20 -12.28 11.40 0.45
C ASN A 20 -13.68 11.93 0.09
N LYS A 21 -14.17 11.68 -1.15
CA LYS A 21 -15.52 12.07 -1.58
C LYS A 21 -16.54 10.97 -1.33
N ILE A 22 -16.17 9.71 -1.56
CA ILE A 22 -17.08 8.55 -1.54
C ILE A 22 -17.22 7.96 -0.12
N LYS A 23 -16.29 8.27 0.80
CA LYS A 23 -16.24 7.79 2.20
C LYS A 23 -16.23 6.27 2.33
N ILE A 24 -15.77 5.55 1.30
CA ILE A 24 -15.54 4.10 1.34
C ILE A 24 -14.05 3.88 1.59
N ASN A 25 -13.72 2.96 2.50
CA ASN A 25 -12.34 2.62 2.85
C ASN A 25 -11.52 2.21 1.61
N LYS A 26 -10.38 2.88 1.40
CA LYS A 26 -9.42 2.58 0.30
C LYS A 26 -9.04 1.11 0.20
N ALA A 27 -8.86 0.43 1.32
CA ALA A 27 -8.46 -0.97 1.34
C ALA A 27 -9.56 -1.87 0.79
N ALA A 28 -10.83 -1.59 1.12
CA ALA A 28 -11.96 -2.34 0.60
C ALA A 28 -12.07 -2.21 -0.94
N ILE A 29 -11.94 -0.98 -1.47
CA ILE A 29 -11.98 -0.73 -2.93
C ILE A 29 -10.79 -1.39 -3.62
N ALA A 30 -9.59 -1.31 -3.03
CA ALA A 30 -8.38 -1.92 -3.58
C ALA A 30 -8.49 -3.45 -3.65
N LEU A 31 -8.95 -4.10 -2.57
CA LEU A 31 -9.18 -5.54 -2.53
C LEU A 31 -10.23 -5.96 -3.56
N PHE A 32 -11.36 -5.26 -3.61
CA PHE A 32 -12.41 -5.55 -4.58
C PHE A 32 -11.91 -5.42 -6.02
N THR A 33 -11.22 -4.32 -6.34
CA THR A 33 -10.64 -4.10 -7.67
C THR A 33 -9.62 -5.19 -8.02
N GLY A 34 -8.77 -5.59 -7.08
CA GLY A 34 -7.80 -6.67 -7.29
C GLY A 34 -8.47 -8.00 -7.62
N VAL A 35 -9.44 -8.42 -6.82
CA VAL A 35 -10.22 -9.65 -7.07
C VAL A 35 -10.95 -9.58 -8.41
N LEU A 36 -11.54 -8.44 -8.74
CA LEU A 36 -12.24 -8.21 -10.00
C LEU A 36 -11.28 -8.33 -11.19
N CYS A 37 -10.11 -7.69 -11.15
CA CYS A 37 -9.10 -7.77 -12.20
C CYS A 37 -8.61 -9.21 -12.44
N TRP A 38 -8.29 -9.96 -11.38
CA TRP A 38 -7.88 -11.36 -11.49
C TRP A 38 -9.01 -12.27 -11.98
N SER A 39 -10.26 -12.02 -11.55
CA SER A 39 -11.44 -12.75 -12.02
C SER A 39 -11.69 -12.51 -13.51
N ILE A 40 -11.59 -11.26 -13.97
CA ILE A 40 -11.67 -10.95 -15.40
C ILE A 40 -10.52 -11.65 -16.14
N TYR A 41 -9.30 -11.58 -15.63
CA TYR A 41 -8.14 -12.15 -16.30
C TYR A 41 -8.28 -13.66 -16.57
N ILE A 42 -8.75 -14.44 -15.59
CA ILE A 42 -8.91 -15.89 -15.75
C ILE A 42 -10.07 -16.27 -16.69
N LEU A 43 -11.15 -15.47 -16.74
CA LEU A 43 -12.27 -15.71 -17.65
C LEU A 43 -11.89 -15.58 -19.13
N PHE A 44 -10.89 -14.75 -19.45
CA PHE A 44 -10.38 -14.57 -20.81
C PHE A 44 -9.15 -15.43 -21.11
N ALA A 45 -8.64 -16.18 -20.13
CA ALA A 45 -7.52 -17.09 -20.33
C ALA A 45 -8.01 -18.42 -20.92
N THR A 46 -7.29 -18.94 -21.91
CA THR A 46 -7.59 -20.24 -22.52
C THR A 46 -7.15 -21.42 -21.66
N THR A 47 -6.17 -21.20 -20.78
CA THR A 47 -5.62 -22.20 -19.85
C THR A 47 -5.40 -21.56 -18.49
N SER A 48 -5.80 -22.25 -17.42
CA SER A 48 -5.75 -21.72 -16.06
C SER A 48 -4.35 -21.78 -15.43
N GLU A 49 -3.53 -22.75 -15.82
CA GLU A 49 -2.18 -22.98 -15.28
C GLU A 49 -1.27 -21.73 -15.26
N PRO A 50 -1.06 -21.00 -16.38
CA PRO A 50 -0.18 -19.83 -16.36
C PRO A 50 -0.71 -18.70 -15.48
N VAL A 51 -2.04 -18.55 -15.39
CA VAL A 51 -2.69 -17.51 -14.58
C VAL A 51 -2.48 -17.80 -13.09
N ILE A 52 -2.63 -19.06 -12.68
CA ILE A 52 -2.44 -19.47 -11.29
C ILE A 52 -0.99 -19.27 -10.88
N HIS A 53 -0.02 -19.64 -11.73
CA HIS A 53 1.41 -19.43 -11.43
C HIS A 53 1.72 -17.95 -11.19
N GLN A 54 1.27 -17.07 -12.08
CA GLN A 54 1.46 -15.61 -11.94
C GLN A 54 0.77 -15.05 -10.69
N LEU A 55 -0.44 -15.52 -10.39
CA LEU A 55 -1.17 -15.11 -9.19
C LEU A 55 -0.40 -15.48 -7.92
N VAL A 56 0.09 -16.72 -7.83
CA VAL A 56 0.87 -17.20 -6.68
C VAL A 56 2.16 -16.41 -6.52
N GLU A 57 2.89 -16.16 -7.61
CA GLU A 57 4.11 -15.36 -7.60
C GLU A 57 3.86 -13.92 -7.11
N HIS A 58 2.84 -13.24 -7.66
CA HIS A 58 2.50 -11.88 -7.25
C HIS A 58 1.99 -11.80 -5.81
N ILE A 59 1.16 -12.75 -5.37
CA ILE A 59 0.70 -12.82 -3.99
C ILE A 59 1.88 -13.07 -3.05
N GLY A 60 2.85 -13.92 -3.43
CA GLY A 60 4.07 -14.13 -2.66
C GLY A 60 4.87 -12.84 -2.46
N ASN A 61 5.10 -12.09 -3.54
CA ASN A 61 5.81 -10.80 -3.48
C ASN A 61 5.07 -9.77 -2.63
N ILE A 62 3.74 -9.66 -2.77
CA ILE A 62 2.91 -8.75 -1.95
C ILE A 62 2.94 -9.18 -0.48
N SER A 63 2.84 -10.48 -0.22
CA SER A 63 2.86 -11.04 1.13
C SER A 63 4.19 -10.77 1.83
N GLN A 64 5.33 -10.85 1.13
CA GLN A 64 6.63 -10.48 1.68
C GLN A 64 6.64 -9.03 2.17
N ILE A 65 6.16 -8.09 1.34
CA ILE A 65 6.05 -6.68 1.72
C ILE A 65 5.09 -6.52 2.90
N LEU A 66 3.96 -7.22 2.89
CA LEU A 66 2.94 -7.13 3.92
C LEU A 66 3.44 -7.65 5.27
N PHE A 67 4.14 -8.80 5.31
CA PHE A 67 4.77 -9.30 6.53
C PHE A 67 5.86 -8.38 7.06
N PHE A 68 6.68 -7.80 6.16
CA PHE A 68 7.66 -6.79 6.53
C PHE A 68 6.99 -5.55 7.14
N LEU A 69 5.94 -5.02 6.51
CA LEU A 69 5.23 -3.83 6.96
C LEU A 69 4.44 -4.05 8.25
N ILE A 70 3.86 -5.22 8.48
CA ILE A 70 3.20 -5.52 9.76
C ILE A 70 4.24 -5.47 10.88
N GLY A 71 5.39 -6.13 10.72
CA GLY A 71 6.47 -6.07 11.71
C GLY A 71 6.98 -4.64 11.93
N ALA A 72 7.24 -3.90 10.85
CA ALA A 72 7.68 -2.51 10.93
C ALA A 72 6.63 -1.61 11.60
N MET A 73 5.35 -1.74 11.24
CA MET A 73 4.25 -0.96 11.81
C MET A 73 4.06 -1.28 13.29
N THR A 74 4.16 -2.55 13.69
CA THR A 74 4.09 -2.95 15.10
C THR A 74 5.24 -2.37 15.92
N ILE A 75 6.47 -2.37 15.39
CA ILE A 75 7.61 -1.74 16.09
C ILE A 75 7.39 -0.25 16.23
N VAL A 76 6.94 0.42 15.16
CA VAL A 76 6.62 1.86 15.19
C VAL A 76 5.54 2.16 16.22
N GLU A 77 4.47 1.36 16.27
CA GLU A 77 3.38 1.50 17.25
C GLU A 77 3.84 1.23 18.69
N LEU A 78 4.72 0.24 18.90
CA LEU A 78 5.28 -0.05 20.21
C LEU A 78 6.18 1.09 20.73
N ILE A 79 6.98 1.71 19.84
CA ILE A 79 7.79 2.88 20.20
C ILE A 79 6.90 4.09 20.51
N ASP A 80 5.85 4.31 19.70
CA ASP A 80 4.91 5.43 19.89
C ASP A 80 4.13 5.30 21.21
N SER A 81 3.64 4.10 21.53
CA SER A 81 2.92 3.82 22.79
C SER A 81 3.76 3.98 24.06
N HIS A 82 5.08 4.07 23.96
CA HIS A 82 6.00 4.32 25.07
C HIS A 82 6.63 5.72 25.01
N ASP A 83 6.01 6.67 24.29
CA ASP A 83 6.48 8.05 24.10
C ASP A 83 7.90 8.13 23.49
N GLY A 84 8.34 7.10 22.75
CA GLY A 84 9.67 7.03 22.18
C GLY A 84 9.93 8.13 21.14
N PHE A 85 8.91 8.48 20.34
CA PHE A 85 8.99 9.58 19.38
C PHE A 85 8.97 10.96 20.03
N ASP A 86 8.37 11.10 21.22
CA ASP A 86 8.37 12.36 21.97
C ASP A 86 9.77 12.76 22.42
N VAL A 87 10.61 11.79 22.80
CA VAL A 87 12.02 12.03 23.16
C VAL A 87 12.78 12.60 21.95
N ILE A 88 12.59 12.01 20.76
CA ILE A 88 13.23 12.46 19.53
C ILE A 88 12.73 13.86 19.14
N THR A 89 11.41 14.08 19.20
CA THR A 89 10.78 15.36 18.84
C THR A 89 11.24 16.50 19.75
N LYS A 90 11.42 16.25 21.06
CA LYS A 90 11.94 17.25 22.01
C LYS A 90 13.39 17.68 21.71
N GLN A 91 14.20 16.83 21.08
CA GLN A 91 15.57 17.18 20.69
C GLN A 91 15.63 18.01 19.40
N ILE A 92 14.61 17.93 18.53
CA ILE A 92 14.54 18.68 17.28
C ILE A 92 13.84 20.03 17.52
N THR A 93 14.62 21.07 17.77
CA THR A 93 14.10 22.40 18.17
C THR A 93 13.94 23.41 17.02
N THR A 94 14.20 23.01 15.77
CA THR A 94 14.19 23.94 14.63
C THR A 94 12.78 24.22 14.10
N HIS A 95 12.43 25.49 13.90
CA HIS A 95 11.16 25.90 13.29
C HIS A 95 11.22 26.07 11.76
N ASN A 96 12.40 25.96 11.15
CA ASN A 96 12.55 26.12 9.70
C ASN A 96 12.28 24.78 9.00
N LYS A 97 11.20 24.70 8.21
CA LYS A 97 10.79 23.50 7.45
C LYS A 97 11.94 22.87 6.63
N ARG A 98 12.85 23.69 6.07
CA ARG A 98 13.99 23.18 5.29
C ARG A 98 15.04 22.51 6.18
N LYS A 99 15.37 23.12 7.31
CA LYS A 99 16.32 22.52 8.28
C LYS A 99 15.73 21.27 8.92
N LEU A 100 14.45 21.29 9.24
CA LEU A 100 13.73 20.11 9.75
C LEU A 100 13.81 18.93 8.79
N LEU A 101 13.53 19.15 7.50
CA LEU A 101 13.64 18.11 6.47
C LEU A 101 15.06 17.56 6.35
N LEU A 102 16.09 18.41 6.40
CA LEU A 102 17.49 17.95 6.37
C LEU A 102 17.87 17.12 7.61
N ILE A 103 17.43 17.53 8.79
CA ILE A 103 17.66 16.79 10.04
C ILE A 103 16.95 15.44 9.99
N LEU A 104 15.67 15.41 9.63
CA LEU A 104 14.90 14.16 9.51
C LEU A 104 15.52 13.22 8.48
N SER A 105 16.00 13.76 7.34
CA SER A 105 16.67 12.97 6.32
C SER A 105 17.94 12.29 6.84
N PHE A 106 18.76 12.98 7.65
CA PHE A 106 20.00 12.43 8.19
C PHE A 106 19.79 11.48 9.38
N ILE A 107 18.69 11.63 10.12
CA ILE A 107 18.33 10.73 11.23
C ILE A 107 17.69 9.43 10.70
N THR A 108 16.91 9.52 9.62
CA THR A 108 16.11 8.39 9.11
C THR A 108 16.85 7.54 8.06
N PHE A 109 17.73 8.15 7.26
CA PHE A 109 18.48 7.52 6.17
C PHE A 109 19.98 7.62 6.41
#